data_AF-A0A0C3QDK6-F1
#
_entry.id   AF-A0A0C3QDK6-F1
#
_cell.length_a   1.000
_cell.length_b   1.000
_cell.length_c   1.000
_cell.angle_alpha   90.00
_cell.angle_beta   90.00
_cell.angle_gamma   90.00
#
_symmetry.space_group_name_H-M   'P 1'
#
loop_
_entity.id
_entity.type
_entity.pdbx_description
1 polymer ?
#
loop_
_entity_poly.entity_id
_entity_poly.type
_entity_poly.pdbx_seq_one_letter_code
_entity_poly.pdbx_strand_id
1 'polypeptide(L)'
;MTYSEKYVGFWLAYTLPTIMFLLCPIVLWLGKSRYTTSPPKGSVVADTVRVFRLAAKGHWSLNFAKFSRSIDWDRARPSNVVRENQGERPSWCHWDDQFVDETRRALKACQVFLFYPLYWLSYNQLNNNLISQAATMQTNGVPNDIIQNLDPLALIIFIPICDHFVYPALRRAGYNFSPLKRIFTGFLMAALSMVWAAVVQYYIYQRSPCGYYANDPSCAPAPLNVWIQSGSYILIAFSEIFASISGLEYAFQMAPKRMRSMVMAIFLFMSAVSSAIGEAFNPLAADPHLIWNYASAAIISGVAGIAFWICFRKLDAEQDQMNEIGKGKREEDEM
;
A
#
# COMPACT_ATOMS: atom_id res chain seq x y z
N MET A 1 23.18 7.79 -8.50
CA MET A 1 22.78 9.06 -7.87
C MET A 1 23.50 9.25 -6.54
N THR A 2 23.35 8.35 -5.58
CA THR A 2 23.97 8.42 -4.23
C THR A 2 25.50 8.52 -4.24
N TYR A 3 26.18 7.78 -5.12
CA TYR A 3 27.64 7.94 -5.30
C TYR A 3 28.02 9.26 -5.97
N SER A 4 27.24 9.72 -6.94
CA SER A 4 27.46 11.01 -7.62
C SER A 4 27.29 12.17 -6.63
N GLU A 5 26.31 12.08 -5.74
CA GLU A 5 26.09 13.00 -4.62
C GLU A 5 27.28 12.98 -3.66
N LYS A 6 27.70 11.79 -3.20
CA LYS A 6 28.79 11.64 -2.24
C LYS A 6 30.15 12.14 -2.76
N TYR A 7 30.45 11.92 -4.04
CA TYR A 7 31.79 12.21 -4.60
C TYR A 7 31.89 13.50 -5.42
N VAL A 8 30.79 14.00 -5.98
CA VAL A 8 30.79 15.18 -6.88
C VAL A 8 29.87 16.28 -6.38
N GLY A 9 28.67 15.90 -5.92
CA GLY A 9 27.69 16.82 -5.35
C GLY A 9 26.30 16.70 -5.99
N PHE A 10 25.34 17.35 -5.35
CA PHE A 10 23.91 17.25 -5.68
C PHE A 10 23.56 17.69 -7.10
N TRP A 11 24.27 18.67 -7.67
CA TRP A 11 23.97 19.18 -9.01
C TRP A 11 24.05 18.06 -10.07
N LEU A 12 25.10 17.22 -10.02
CA LEU A 12 25.30 16.13 -10.97
C LEU A 12 24.26 15.02 -10.74
N ALA A 13 23.96 14.72 -9.47
CA ALA A 13 22.98 13.72 -9.08
C ALA A 13 21.58 14.05 -9.65
N TYR A 14 21.19 15.33 -9.73
CA TYR A 14 19.91 15.75 -10.31
C TYR A 14 19.96 16.00 -11.83
N THR A 15 21.10 16.44 -12.37
CA THR A 15 21.22 16.76 -13.80
C THR A 15 21.13 15.51 -14.66
N LEU A 16 21.76 14.40 -14.23
CA LEU A 16 21.77 13.14 -14.98
C LEU A 16 20.35 12.58 -15.22
N PRO A 17 19.49 12.37 -14.20
CA PRO A 17 18.10 11.99 -14.41
C PRO A 17 17.32 13.00 -15.25
N THR A 18 17.55 14.30 -15.03
CA THR A 18 16.84 15.37 -15.78
C THR A 18 17.10 15.25 -17.28
N ILE A 19 18.37 15.07 -17.69
CA ILE A 19 18.72 14.86 -19.10
C ILE A 19 18.05 13.59 -19.62
N MET A 20 18.09 12.49 -18.88
CA MET A 20 17.43 11.24 -19.29
C MET A 20 15.91 11.42 -19.49
N PHE A 21 15.24 12.11 -18.57
CA PHE A 21 13.80 12.37 -18.67
C PHE A 21 13.47 13.33 -19.82
N LEU A 22 14.32 14.31 -20.12
CA LEU A 22 14.13 15.20 -21.28
C LEU A 22 14.29 14.47 -22.62
N LEU A 23 15.06 13.38 -22.67
CA LEU A 23 15.17 12.54 -23.86
C LEU A 23 13.93 11.67 -24.08
N CYS A 24 13.18 11.29 -23.03
CA CYS A 24 12.01 10.42 -23.15
C CYS A 24 10.92 10.97 -24.11
N PRO A 25 10.46 12.24 -24.02
CA PRO A 25 9.52 12.82 -24.98
C PRO A 25 10.01 12.78 -26.42
N ILE A 26 11.30 13.00 -26.65
CA ILE A 26 11.90 12.96 -28.00
C ILE A 26 11.78 11.56 -28.58
N VAL A 27 12.12 10.54 -27.79
CA VAL A 27 11.98 9.13 -28.19
C VAL A 27 10.52 8.77 -28.47
N LEU A 28 9.59 9.19 -27.61
CA LEU A 28 8.15 8.97 -27.81
C LEU A 28 7.63 9.68 -29.08
N TRP A 29 8.10 10.89 -29.35
CA TRP A 29 7.71 11.64 -30.54
C TRP A 29 8.22 10.98 -31.82
N LEU A 30 9.48 10.53 -31.85
CA LEU A 30 10.05 9.77 -32.95
C LEU A 30 9.35 8.40 -33.15
N GLY A 31 8.86 7.80 -32.06
CA GLY A 31 8.11 6.54 -32.06
C GLY A 31 6.64 6.65 -32.44
N LYS A 32 6.09 7.87 -32.59
CA LYS A 32 4.65 8.13 -32.74
C LYS A 32 4.01 7.34 -33.88
N SER A 33 4.71 7.15 -35.00
CA SER A 33 4.20 6.39 -36.16
C SER A 33 4.04 4.89 -35.90
N ARG A 34 4.67 4.36 -34.85
CA ARG A 34 4.62 2.93 -34.47
C ARG A 34 3.60 2.63 -33.36
N TYR A 35 2.94 3.65 -32.79
CA TYR A 35 2.00 3.47 -31.68
C TYR A 35 0.56 3.32 -32.15
N THR A 36 -0.14 2.32 -31.63
CA THR A 36 -1.59 2.16 -31.82
C THR A 36 -2.35 3.06 -30.84
N THR A 37 -3.06 4.05 -31.36
CA THR A 37 -3.87 4.96 -30.55
C THR A 37 -5.20 4.29 -30.17
N SER A 38 -5.48 4.22 -28.87
CA SER A 38 -6.79 3.78 -28.38
C SER A 38 -7.74 4.98 -28.28
N PRO A 39 -9.03 4.85 -28.68
CA PRO A 39 -9.98 5.94 -28.54
C PRO A 39 -10.18 6.30 -27.06
N PRO A 40 -10.49 7.57 -26.74
CA PRO A 40 -10.70 8.01 -25.37
C PRO A 40 -11.91 7.28 -24.78
N LYS A 41 -11.68 6.50 -23.72
CA LYS A 41 -12.75 5.93 -22.90
C LYS A 41 -13.20 7.00 -21.91
N GLY A 42 -14.51 7.15 -21.72
CA GLY A 42 -15.08 8.13 -20.79
C GLY A 42 -14.58 7.96 -19.35
N SER A 43 -14.83 8.96 -18.51
CA SER A 43 -14.36 8.96 -17.11
C SER A 43 -15.27 8.11 -16.22
N VAL A 44 -14.85 6.86 -15.99
CA VAL A 44 -15.49 5.94 -15.03
C VAL A 44 -15.56 6.55 -13.63
N VAL A 45 -14.57 7.37 -13.25
CA VAL A 45 -14.53 8.07 -11.97
C VAL A 45 -15.69 9.07 -11.86
N ALA A 46 -15.94 9.85 -12.90
CA ALA A 46 -17.02 10.84 -12.89
C ALA A 46 -18.39 10.17 -12.74
N ASP A 47 -18.63 9.09 -13.47
CA ASP A 47 -19.88 8.33 -13.38
C ASP A 47 -20.04 7.66 -12.02
N THR A 48 -18.96 7.10 -11.45
CA THR A 48 -18.97 6.53 -10.10
C THR A 48 -19.33 7.58 -9.05
N VAL A 49 -18.75 8.78 -9.12
CA VAL A 49 -19.05 9.88 -8.20
C VAL A 49 -20.51 10.33 -8.32
N ARG A 50 -21.06 10.38 -9.54
CA ARG A 50 -22.47 10.70 -9.76
C ARG A 50 -23.40 9.64 -9.16
N VAL A 51 -23.14 8.37 -9.44
CA VAL A 51 -23.88 7.22 -8.85
C VAL A 51 -23.85 7.30 -7.33
N PHE A 52 -22.66 7.49 -6.76
CA PHE A 52 -22.49 7.58 -5.31
C PHE A 52 -23.24 8.76 -4.70
N ARG A 53 -23.17 9.96 -5.32
CA ARG A 53 -23.91 11.14 -4.84
C ARG A 53 -25.43 10.95 -4.90
N LEU A 54 -25.94 10.31 -5.94
CA LEU A 54 -27.37 10.00 -6.05
C LEU A 54 -27.82 8.98 -5.01
N ALA A 55 -27.03 7.93 -4.81
CA ALA A 55 -27.31 6.90 -3.82
C ALA A 55 -27.21 7.42 -2.37
N ALA A 56 -26.31 8.38 -2.10
CA ALA A 56 -26.11 8.97 -0.79
C ALA A 56 -27.05 10.16 -0.48
N LYS A 57 -27.85 10.62 -1.45
CA LYS A 57 -28.71 11.81 -1.30
C LYS A 57 -29.77 11.58 -0.23
N GLY A 58 -29.74 12.38 0.84
CA GLY A 58 -30.70 12.33 1.95
C GLY A 58 -30.31 11.41 3.11
N HIS A 59 -29.17 10.72 3.03
CA HIS A 59 -28.75 9.73 4.03
C HIS A 59 -27.37 10.05 4.66
N TRP A 60 -27.03 11.32 4.81
CA TRP A 60 -25.74 11.72 5.40
C TRP A 60 -25.72 11.47 6.91
N SER A 61 -24.71 10.76 7.40
CA SER A 61 -24.53 10.40 8.81
C SER A 61 -23.04 10.43 9.15
N LEU A 62 -22.68 11.01 10.30
CA LEU A 62 -21.30 11.02 10.81
C LEU A 62 -20.79 9.61 11.18
N ASN A 63 -21.70 8.69 11.51
CA ASN A 63 -21.33 7.31 11.80
C ASN A 63 -21.20 6.51 10.49
N PHE A 64 -19.96 6.15 10.13
CA PHE A 64 -19.62 5.45 8.88
C PHE A 64 -20.39 4.13 8.68
N ALA A 65 -20.58 3.35 9.74
CA ALA A 65 -21.31 2.08 9.66
C ALA A 65 -22.81 2.28 9.38
N LYS A 66 -23.40 3.33 9.96
CA LYS A 66 -24.79 3.72 9.70
C LYS A 66 -24.94 4.30 8.30
N PHE A 67 -24.00 5.17 7.91
CA PHE A 67 -23.93 5.77 6.57
C PHE A 67 -23.84 4.71 5.48
N SER A 68 -22.91 3.74 5.58
CA SER A 68 -22.75 2.68 4.59
C SER A 68 -23.99 1.79 4.45
N ARG A 69 -24.80 1.64 5.51
CA ARG A 69 -26.06 0.87 5.47
C ARG A 69 -27.25 1.69 4.99
N SER A 70 -27.21 3.01 5.15
CA SER A 70 -28.29 3.91 4.72
C SER A 70 -28.19 4.36 3.27
N ILE A 71 -27.11 4.01 2.55
CA ILE A 71 -26.99 4.29 1.11
C ILE A 71 -28.02 3.45 0.35
N ASP A 72 -28.96 4.13 -0.31
CA ASP A 72 -29.95 3.51 -1.18
C ASP A 72 -29.41 3.43 -2.61
N TRP A 73 -28.87 2.25 -2.95
CA TRP A 73 -28.32 1.97 -4.27
C TRP A 73 -29.41 1.88 -5.35
N ASP A 74 -30.64 1.53 -4.98
CA ASP A 74 -31.72 1.36 -5.93
C ASP A 74 -32.16 2.72 -6.51
N ARG A 75 -31.99 3.81 -5.75
CA ARG A 75 -32.21 5.18 -6.24
C ARG A 75 -31.28 5.57 -7.40
N ALA A 76 -30.05 5.06 -7.43
CA ALA A 76 -29.08 5.40 -8.47
C ALA A 76 -29.23 4.56 -9.75
N ARG A 77 -30.14 3.57 -9.76
CA ARG A 77 -30.43 2.74 -10.93
C ARG A 77 -31.09 3.57 -12.03
N PRO A 78 -30.53 3.61 -13.25
CA PRO A 78 -31.18 4.19 -14.42
C PRO A 78 -32.65 3.79 -14.57
N SER A 79 -33.02 2.54 -14.29
CA SER A 79 -34.42 2.08 -14.35
C SER A 79 -35.36 2.89 -13.44
N ASN A 80 -34.90 3.26 -12.24
CA ASN A 80 -35.68 4.05 -11.29
C ASN A 80 -35.63 5.54 -11.62
N VAL A 81 -34.49 6.04 -12.13
CA VAL A 81 -34.33 7.43 -12.59
C VAL A 81 -35.21 7.73 -13.81
N VAL A 82 -35.35 6.76 -14.73
CA VAL A 82 -36.25 6.85 -15.89
C VAL A 82 -37.72 6.83 -15.44
N ARG A 83 -38.07 6.00 -14.45
CA ARG A 83 -39.42 5.98 -13.85
C ARG A 83 -39.77 7.30 -13.16
N GLU A 84 -38.81 7.95 -12.52
CA GLU A 84 -38.98 9.26 -11.87
C GLU A 84 -39.10 10.41 -12.89
N ASN A 85 -38.43 10.31 -14.05
CA ASN A 85 -38.47 11.31 -15.13
C ASN A 85 -39.46 10.98 -16.27
N GLN A 86 -40.59 10.34 -15.96
CA GLN A 86 -41.67 10.09 -16.93
C GLN A 86 -41.24 9.34 -18.22
N GLY A 87 -40.21 8.47 -18.13
CA GLY A 87 -39.78 7.64 -19.25
C GLY A 87 -38.61 8.20 -20.07
N GLU A 88 -38.13 9.42 -19.80
CA GLU A 88 -36.97 9.98 -20.49
C GLU A 88 -35.67 9.76 -19.71
N ARG A 89 -34.64 9.23 -20.39
CA ARG A 89 -33.31 9.04 -19.82
C ARG A 89 -32.55 10.37 -19.84
N PRO A 90 -32.12 10.91 -18.68
CA PRO A 90 -31.38 12.16 -18.67
C PRO A 90 -30.05 12.06 -19.41
N SER A 91 -29.66 13.12 -20.11
CA SER A 91 -28.43 13.20 -20.91
C SER A 91 -27.14 12.98 -20.11
N TRP A 92 -27.18 13.15 -18.78
CA TRP A 92 -26.06 12.95 -17.87
C TRP A 92 -25.91 11.51 -17.34
N CYS A 93 -26.91 10.65 -17.57
CA CYS A 93 -26.95 9.27 -17.06
C CYS A 93 -26.36 8.31 -18.10
N HIS A 94 -25.04 8.17 -18.13
CA HIS A 94 -24.33 7.33 -19.11
C HIS A 94 -24.16 5.85 -18.68
N TRP A 95 -24.55 5.49 -17.47
CA TRP A 95 -24.34 4.14 -16.90
C TRP A 95 -25.58 3.23 -16.99
N ASP A 96 -25.38 1.92 -16.81
CA ASP A 96 -26.42 0.89 -16.75
C ASP A 96 -26.70 0.46 -15.29
N ASP A 97 -27.78 -0.28 -15.06
CA ASP A 97 -28.11 -0.80 -13.71
C ASP A 97 -26.99 -1.71 -13.17
N GLN A 98 -26.35 -2.48 -14.05
CA GLN A 98 -25.21 -3.34 -13.71
C GLN A 98 -24.04 -2.52 -13.15
N PHE A 99 -23.76 -1.33 -13.71
CA PHE A 99 -22.71 -0.45 -13.21
C PHE A 99 -22.97 0.02 -11.78
N VAL A 100 -24.22 0.19 -11.37
CA VAL A 100 -24.57 0.53 -9.97
C VAL A 100 -24.19 -0.62 -9.03
N ASP A 101 -24.48 -1.86 -9.41
CA ASP A 101 -24.11 -3.05 -8.64
C ASP A 101 -22.59 -3.30 -8.63
N GLU A 102 -21.91 -3.03 -9.74
CA GLU A 102 -20.45 -3.02 -9.84
C GLU A 102 -19.84 -1.96 -8.91
N THR A 103 -20.40 -0.75 -8.89
CA THR A 103 -19.96 0.36 -8.02
C THR A 103 -20.13 0.01 -6.56
N ARG A 104 -21.28 -0.54 -6.16
CA ARG A 104 -21.56 -0.98 -4.79
C ARG A 104 -20.52 -2.02 -4.32
N ARG A 105 -20.24 -3.03 -5.16
CA ARG A 105 -19.26 -4.08 -4.84
C ARG A 105 -17.85 -3.53 -4.75
N ALA A 106 -17.45 -2.69 -5.70
CA ALA A 106 -16.13 -2.05 -5.72
C ALA A 106 -15.88 -1.21 -4.45
N LEU A 107 -16.85 -0.39 -4.05
CA LEU A 107 -16.74 0.44 -2.85
C LEU A 107 -16.74 -0.38 -1.56
N LYS A 108 -17.49 -1.49 -1.50
CA LYS A 108 -17.44 -2.43 -0.38
C LYS A 108 -16.06 -3.11 -0.27
N ALA A 109 -15.47 -3.51 -1.40
CA ALA A 109 -14.11 -4.08 -1.42
C ALA A 109 -13.05 -3.05 -1.00
N CYS A 110 -13.23 -1.77 -1.34
CA CYS A 110 -12.32 -0.70 -0.93
C CYS A 110 -12.28 -0.46 0.60
N GLN A 111 -13.21 -1.02 1.38
CA GLN A 111 -13.18 -0.92 2.84
C GLN A 111 -11.92 -1.56 3.45
N VAL A 112 -11.41 -2.62 2.81
CA VAL A 112 -10.14 -3.28 3.20
C VAL A 112 -8.98 -2.28 3.11
N PHE A 113 -9.01 -1.36 2.15
CA PHE A 113 -7.93 -0.39 1.94
C PHE A 113 -7.86 0.68 3.01
N LEU A 114 -8.93 0.90 3.79
CA LEU A 114 -8.94 1.93 4.85
C LEU A 114 -7.92 1.67 5.96
N PHE A 115 -7.42 0.45 6.10
CA PHE A 115 -6.35 0.10 7.05
C PHE A 115 -4.95 0.32 6.47
N TYR A 116 -4.79 0.38 5.15
CA TYR A 116 -3.48 0.55 4.51
C TYR A 116 -2.77 1.85 4.86
N PRO A 117 -3.43 3.00 5.13
CA PRO A 117 -2.71 4.18 5.58
C PRO A 117 -1.88 3.95 6.86
N LEU A 118 -2.35 3.06 7.75
CA LEU A 118 -1.66 2.72 9.00
C LEU A 118 -0.47 1.78 8.75
N TYR A 119 -0.58 0.91 7.76
CA TYR A 119 0.53 0.08 7.27
C TYR A 119 1.63 0.94 6.61
N TRP A 120 1.22 1.82 5.70
CA TRP A 120 2.13 2.69 4.97
C TRP A 120 2.91 3.62 5.90
N LEU A 121 2.36 3.96 7.07
CA LEU A 121 3.08 4.76 8.08
C LEU A 121 4.37 4.08 8.56
N SER A 122 4.34 2.74 8.72
CA SER A 122 5.52 1.95 9.09
C SER A 122 6.42 1.70 7.87
N TYR A 123 5.83 1.39 6.72
CA TYR A 123 6.58 1.16 5.49
C TYR A 123 7.37 2.41 5.05
N ASN A 124 6.77 3.59 5.12
CA ASN A 124 7.38 4.85 4.71
C ASN A 124 8.58 5.26 5.60
N GLN A 125 8.78 4.65 6.76
CA GLN A 125 10.00 4.86 7.58
C GLN A 125 11.26 4.44 6.83
N LEU A 126 11.14 3.52 5.88
CA LEU A 126 12.22 3.03 5.02
C LEU A 126 12.87 4.12 4.17
N ASN A 127 12.08 5.07 3.68
CA ASN A 127 12.53 6.13 2.77
C ASN A 127 12.98 7.40 3.48
N ASN A 128 12.73 7.50 4.80
CA ASN A 128 12.98 8.71 5.57
C ASN A 128 13.88 8.38 6.76
N ASN A 129 13.28 7.97 7.88
CA ASN A 129 13.95 7.90 9.18
C ASN A 129 15.02 6.80 9.25
N LEU A 130 14.83 5.67 8.56
CA LEU A 130 15.85 4.60 8.54
C LEU A 130 17.15 5.05 7.87
N ILE A 131 17.06 5.94 6.85
CA ILE A 131 18.22 6.56 6.21
C ILE A 131 18.91 7.51 7.19
N SER A 132 18.15 8.34 7.90
CA SER A 132 18.69 9.22 8.95
C SER A 132 19.34 8.43 10.09
N GLN A 133 18.75 7.31 10.50
CA GLN A 133 19.37 6.41 11.48
C GLN A 133 20.69 5.83 10.95
N ALA A 134 20.74 5.43 9.67
CA ALA A 134 21.96 4.91 9.05
C ALA A 134 23.10 5.93 9.07
N ALA A 135 22.78 7.22 8.92
CA ALA A 135 23.74 8.32 8.96
C ALA A 135 24.45 8.46 10.32
N THR A 136 23.82 8.02 11.40
CA THR A 136 24.39 8.05 12.76
C THR A 136 25.26 6.82 13.08
N MET A 137 25.41 5.88 12.13
CA MET A 137 26.13 4.62 12.29
C MET A 137 27.44 4.59 11.48
N GLN A 138 28.32 3.65 11.79
CA GLN A 138 29.53 3.42 10.99
C GLN A 138 29.18 2.76 9.65
N THR A 139 29.34 3.51 8.56
CA THR A 139 29.03 3.06 7.21
C THR A 139 30.23 2.58 6.40
N ASN A 140 31.45 2.69 6.96
CA ASN A 140 32.70 2.18 6.35
C ASN A 140 32.87 2.56 4.86
N GLY A 141 32.47 3.78 4.49
CA GLY A 141 32.59 4.28 3.12
C GLY A 141 31.36 4.07 2.23
N VAL A 142 30.34 3.34 2.69
CA VAL A 142 29.06 3.17 1.98
C VAL A 142 28.17 4.41 2.20
N PRO A 143 27.53 5.01 1.17
CA PRO A 143 26.49 6.02 1.36
C PRO A 143 25.26 5.46 2.10
N ASN A 144 24.66 6.25 2.98
CA ASN A 144 23.50 5.85 3.80
C ASN A 144 22.31 5.41 2.94
N ASP A 145 22.08 6.12 1.83
CA ASP A 145 21.00 5.85 0.88
C ASP A 145 21.16 4.52 0.14
N ILE A 146 22.34 3.91 0.11
CA ILE A 146 22.52 2.58 -0.50
C ILE A 146 21.86 1.50 0.35
N ILE A 147 21.72 1.72 1.66
CA ILE A 147 21.09 0.76 2.56
C ILE A 147 19.62 0.55 2.17
N GLN A 148 18.96 1.55 1.60
CA GLN A 148 17.58 1.41 1.11
C GLN A 148 17.43 0.38 -0.02
N ASN A 149 18.50 0.12 -0.79
CA ASN A 149 18.48 -0.87 -1.86
C ASN A 149 18.40 -2.31 -1.32
N LEU A 150 18.59 -2.52 -0.01
CA LEU A 150 18.38 -3.83 0.61
C LEU A 150 16.94 -4.33 0.44
N ASP A 151 15.96 -3.44 0.42
CA ASP A 151 14.56 -3.82 0.26
C ASP A 151 14.24 -4.39 -1.13
N PRO A 152 14.49 -3.70 -2.26
CA PRO A 152 14.26 -4.29 -3.57
C PRO A 152 15.12 -5.53 -3.83
N LEU A 153 16.34 -5.60 -3.28
CA LEU A 153 17.17 -6.82 -3.36
C LEU A 153 16.54 -7.98 -2.58
N ALA A 154 16.03 -7.72 -1.37
CA ALA A 154 15.32 -8.70 -0.58
C ALA A 154 14.05 -9.16 -1.30
N LEU A 155 13.28 -8.26 -1.94
CA LEU A 155 12.10 -8.63 -2.74
C LEU A 155 12.46 -9.56 -3.91
N ILE A 156 13.51 -9.24 -4.67
CA ILE A 156 13.98 -10.08 -5.80
C ILE A 156 14.29 -11.51 -5.34
N ILE A 157 14.85 -11.67 -4.14
CA ILE A 157 15.21 -12.97 -3.57
C ILE A 157 14.00 -13.66 -2.93
N PHE A 158 13.19 -12.94 -2.16
CA PHE A 158 12.14 -13.54 -1.34
C PHE A 158 10.82 -13.77 -2.07
N ILE A 159 10.48 -13.00 -3.11
CA ILE A 159 9.29 -13.26 -3.94
C ILE A 159 9.32 -14.69 -4.51
N PRO A 160 10.37 -15.13 -5.25
CA PRO A 160 10.39 -16.50 -5.79
C PRO A 160 10.43 -17.56 -4.68
N ILE A 161 11.05 -17.27 -3.53
CA ILE A 161 11.04 -18.17 -2.37
C ILE A 161 9.61 -18.32 -1.82
N CYS A 162 8.88 -17.22 -1.67
CA CYS A 162 7.50 -17.23 -1.20
C CYS A 162 6.59 -17.98 -2.18
N ASP A 163 6.72 -17.72 -3.48
CA ASP A 163 5.87 -18.31 -4.51
C ASP A 163 6.15 -19.81 -4.73
N HIS A 164 7.41 -20.22 -4.72
CA HIS A 164 7.79 -21.60 -5.03
C HIS A 164 7.88 -22.51 -3.80
N PHE A 165 8.19 -21.96 -2.62
CA PHE A 165 8.39 -22.76 -1.41
C PHE A 165 7.34 -22.47 -0.33
N VAL A 166 7.16 -21.22 0.09
CA VAL A 166 6.30 -20.89 1.24
C VAL A 166 4.83 -21.19 0.96
N TYR A 167 4.26 -20.64 -0.12
CA TYR A 167 2.85 -20.86 -0.44
C TYR A 167 2.53 -22.32 -0.76
N PRO A 168 3.36 -23.07 -1.53
CA PRO A 168 3.13 -24.48 -1.76
C PRO A 168 3.29 -25.32 -0.48
N ALA A 169 4.25 -25.01 0.40
CA ALA A 169 4.42 -25.73 1.67
C ALA A 169 3.21 -25.53 2.59
N LEU A 170 2.70 -24.29 2.72
CA LEU A 170 1.47 -24.01 3.48
C LEU A 170 0.27 -24.75 2.89
N ARG A 171 0.17 -24.81 1.56
CA ARG A 171 -0.90 -25.55 0.87
C ARG A 171 -0.79 -27.05 1.11
N ARG A 172 0.41 -27.63 1.11
CA ARG A 172 0.64 -29.06 1.46
C ARG A 172 0.31 -29.36 2.92
N ALA A 173 0.51 -28.40 3.82
CA ALA A 173 0.10 -28.49 5.21
C ALA A 173 -1.41 -28.31 5.44
N GLY A 174 -2.21 -28.15 4.37
CA GLY A 174 -3.66 -27.94 4.45
C GLY A 174 -4.07 -26.54 4.91
N TYR A 175 -3.13 -25.59 5.02
CA TYR A 175 -3.42 -24.22 5.43
C TYR A 175 -3.66 -23.32 4.23
N ASN A 176 -4.91 -22.86 4.04
CA ASN A 176 -5.22 -21.88 3.01
C ASN A 176 -4.79 -20.47 3.44
N PHE A 177 -3.64 -20.02 2.93
CA PHE A 177 -3.13 -18.68 3.17
C PHE A 177 -3.80 -17.66 2.23
N SER A 178 -5.02 -17.28 2.59
CA SER A 178 -5.87 -16.34 1.85
C SER A 178 -5.24 -14.94 1.75
N PRO A 179 -5.64 -14.12 0.77
CA PRO A 179 -5.14 -12.75 0.64
C PRO A 179 -5.33 -11.92 1.92
N LEU A 180 -6.45 -12.07 2.64
CA LEU A 180 -6.68 -11.33 3.90
C LEU A 180 -5.75 -11.80 5.02
N LYS A 181 -5.48 -13.11 5.14
CA LYS A 181 -4.48 -13.64 6.09
C LYS A 181 -3.08 -13.14 5.77
N ARG A 182 -2.72 -13.05 4.48
CA ARG A 182 -1.44 -12.46 4.03
C ARG A 182 -1.33 -11.01 4.48
N ILE A 183 -2.36 -10.19 4.20
CA ILE A 183 -2.35 -8.78 4.59
C ILE A 183 -2.15 -8.65 6.10
N PHE A 184 -2.86 -9.44 6.91
CA PHE A 184 -2.66 -9.46 8.36
C PHE A 184 -1.21 -9.77 8.76
N THR A 185 -0.61 -10.83 8.20
CA THR A 185 0.80 -11.18 8.45
C THR A 185 1.74 -10.05 8.04
N GLY A 186 1.45 -9.35 6.93
CA GLY A 186 2.24 -8.21 6.50
C GLY A 186 2.25 -7.06 7.51
N PHE A 187 1.09 -6.70 8.08
CA PHE A 187 1.02 -5.69 9.15
C PHE A 187 1.83 -6.07 10.40
N LEU A 188 1.85 -7.36 10.76
CA LEU A 188 2.67 -7.86 11.86
C LEU A 188 4.16 -7.78 11.54
N MET A 189 4.56 -8.14 10.31
CA MET A 189 5.96 -8.04 9.88
C MET A 189 6.44 -6.59 9.83
N ALA A 190 5.60 -5.65 9.38
CA ALA A 190 5.88 -4.21 9.45
C ALA A 190 6.10 -3.77 10.90
N ALA A 191 5.23 -4.21 11.82
CA ALA A 191 5.37 -3.88 13.24
C ALA A 191 6.67 -4.44 13.83
N LEU A 192 7.02 -5.68 13.52
CA LEU A 192 8.28 -6.31 13.95
C LEU A 192 9.51 -5.59 13.39
N SER A 193 9.46 -5.12 12.14
CA SER A 193 10.53 -4.31 11.57
C SER A 193 10.72 -3.00 12.33
N MET A 194 9.62 -2.32 12.68
CA MET A 194 9.69 -1.08 13.45
C MET A 194 10.18 -1.31 14.89
N VAL A 195 9.85 -2.45 15.50
CA VAL A 195 10.47 -2.87 16.77
C VAL A 195 11.97 -3.06 16.62
N TRP A 196 12.43 -3.72 15.55
CA TRP A 196 13.86 -3.85 15.25
C TRP A 196 14.54 -2.49 15.14
N ALA A 197 13.97 -1.57 14.36
CA ALA A 197 14.49 -0.21 14.19
C ALA A 197 14.55 0.56 15.52
N ALA A 198 13.53 0.43 16.38
CA ALA A 198 13.51 1.05 17.71
C ALA A 198 14.61 0.49 18.63
N VAL A 199 14.83 -0.82 18.62
CA VAL A 199 15.89 -1.48 19.39
C VAL A 199 17.27 -1.03 18.90
N VAL A 200 17.48 -0.95 17.58
CA VAL A 200 18.72 -0.42 17.00
C VAL A 200 18.94 1.03 17.43
N GLN A 201 17.89 1.88 17.38
CA GLN A 201 17.99 3.27 17.82
C GLN A 201 18.37 3.38 19.30
N TYR A 202 17.80 2.52 20.16
CA TYR A 202 18.15 2.47 21.57
C TYR A 202 19.65 2.19 21.80
N TYR A 203 20.20 1.21 21.09
CA TYR A 203 21.63 0.91 21.18
C TYR A 203 22.50 2.02 20.59
N ILE A 204 22.04 2.73 19.55
CA ILE A 204 22.72 3.91 19.01
C ILE A 204 22.83 4.98 20.09
N TYR A 205 21.75 5.34 20.77
CA TYR A 205 21.79 6.35 21.84
C TYR A 205 22.64 5.93 23.04
N GLN A 206 22.69 4.64 23.39
CA GLN A 206 23.56 4.18 24.48
C GLN A 206 25.05 4.19 24.14
N ARG A 207 25.40 3.90 22.89
CA ARG A 207 26.79 3.76 22.44
C ARG A 207 27.35 5.02 21.79
N SER A 208 26.49 5.97 21.45
CA SER A 208 26.89 7.25 20.86
C SER A 208 27.61 8.12 21.89
N PRO A 209 28.72 8.79 21.52
CA PRO A 209 29.41 9.73 22.40
C PRO A 209 28.53 10.95 22.75
N CYS A 210 27.51 11.26 21.96
CA CYS A 210 26.58 12.37 22.19
C CYS A 210 25.25 11.92 22.83
N GLY A 211 25.18 10.67 23.27
CA GLY A 211 24.01 10.09 23.90
C GLY A 211 22.76 10.20 23.02
N TYR A 212 21.76 10.92 23.53
CA TYR A 212 20.47 11.09 22.88
C TYR A 212 20.44 12.14 21.74
N TYR A 213 21.56 12.84 21.48
CA TYR A 213 21.71 13.83 20.42
C TYR A 213 22.64 13.33 19.29
N ALA A 214 22.43 12.08 18.85
CA ALA A 214 23.27 11.41 17.86
C ALA A 214 23.17 11.99 16.43
N ASN A 215 22.12 12.77 16.14
CA ASN A 215 21.86 13.41 14.85
C ASN A 215 22.48 14.82 14.76
N ASP A 216 23.22 15.27 15.78
CA ASP A 216 23.98 16.51 15.70
C ASP A 216 25.14 16.36 14.69
N PRO A 217 25.29 17.27 13.69
CA PRO A 217 26.37 17.21 12.70
C PRO A 217 27.78 17.24 13.29
N SER A 218 27.94 17.75 14.52
CA SER A 218 29.22 17.78 15.23
C SER A 218 29.55 16.45 15.93
N CYS A 219 28.60 15.51 16.00
CA CYS A 219 28.76 14.24 16.68
C CYS A 219 29.48 13.20 15.82
N ALA A 220 30.35 12.41 16.44
CA ALA A 220 30.92 11.23 15.78
C ALA A 220 29.87 10.09 15.72
N PRO A 221 29.81 9.33 14.61
CA PRO A 221 28.90 8.20 14.48
C PRO A 221 29.09 7.17 15.59
N ALA A 222 27.99 6.54 16.03
CA ALA A 222 28.04 5.47 17.01
C ALA A 222 28.86 4.29 16.46
N PRO A 223 29.63 3.57 17.30
CA PRO A 223 30.46 2.42 16.90
C PRO A 223 29.63 1.17 16.63
N LEU A 224 28.58 1.31 15.83
CA LEU A 224 27.67 0.26 15.38
C LEU A 224 27.73 0.20 13.87
N ASN A 225 27.87 -1.02 13.36
CA ASN A 225 27.91 -1.25 11.92
C ASN A 225 26.51 -1.04 11.33
N VAL A 226 26.41 -0.24 10.25
CA VAL A 226 25.15 0.06 9.56
C VAL A 226 24.39 -1.20 9.12
N TRP A 227 25.08 -2.30 8.83
CA TRP A 227 24.46 -3.56 8.41
C TRP A 227 23.54 -4.20 9.45
N ILE A 228 23.57 -3.77 10.71
CA ILE A 228 22.60 -4.21 11.72
C ILE A 228 21.16 -3.80 11.32
N GLN A 229 21.00 -2.72 10.54
CA GLN A 229 19.70 -2.32 9.98
C GLN A 229 19.17 -3.30 8.93
N SER A 230 19.99 -4.21 8.37
CA SER A 230 19.50 -5.18 7.39
C SER A 230 18.29 -5.98 7.87
N GLY A 231 18.20 -6.26 9.18
CA GLY A 231 17.05 -6.91 9.80
C GLY A 231 15.73 -6.16 9.60
N SER A 232 15.70 -4.83 9.75
CA SER A 232 14.48 -4.04 9.52
C SER A 232 14.09 -4.02 8.05
N TYR A 233 15.06 -3.89 7.13
CA TYR A 233 14.81 -3.92 5.69
C TYR A 233 14.26 -5.28 5.22
N ILE A 234 14.83 -6.39 5.69
CA ILE A 234 14.35 -7.74 5.34
C ILE A 234 12.92 -7.97 5.87
N LEU A 235 12.62 -7.55 7.11
CA LEU A 235 11.28 -7.66 7.67
C LEU A 235 10.27 -6.78 6.92
N ILE A 236 10.66 -5.58 6.47
CA ILE A 236 9.83 -4.73 5.61
C ILE A 236 9.59 -5.39 4.25
N ALA A 237 10.59 -6.02 3.64
CA ALA A 237 10.41 -6.73 2.38
C ALA A 237 9.40 -7.88 2.51
N PHE A 238 9.48 -8.68 3.57
CA PHE A 238 8.45 -9.70 3.85
C PHE A 238 7.06 -9.09 4.06
N SER A 239 7.01 -7.99 4.81
CA SER A 239 5.79 -7.21 5.01
C SER A 239 5.19 -6.73 3.69
N GLU A 240 6.01 -6.23 2.76
CA GLU A 240 5.58 -5.77 1.45
C GLU A 240 5.00 -6.89 0.59
N ILE A 241 5.66 -8.05 0.58
CA ILE A 241 5.16 -9.24 -0.13
C ILE A 241 3.76 -9.62 0.39
N PHE A 242 3.57 -9.63 1.71
CA PHE A 242 2.33 -10.09 2.30
C PHE A 242 1.22 -9.03 2.35
N ALA A 243 1.54 -7.74 2.44
CA ALA A 243 0.54 -6.67 2.50
C ALA A 243 0.39 -5.90 1.19
N SER A 244 1.45 -5.31 0.64
CA SER A 244 1.35 -4.45 -0.55
C SER A 244 0.98 -5.25 -1.80
N ILE A 245 1.73 -6.33 -2.08
CA ILE A 245 1.49 -7.17 -3.26
C ILE A 245 0.13 -7.88 -3.16
N SER A 246 -0.16 -8.49 -2.00
CA SER A 246 -1.46 -9.16 -1.78
C SER A 246 -2.64 -8.17 -1.77
N GLY A 247 -2.40 -6.92 -1.35
CA GLY A 247 -3.39 -5.84 -1.42
C GLY A 247 -3.74 -5.45 -2.83
N LEU A 248 -2.73 -5.29 -3.68
CA LEU A 248 -2.91 -5.06 -5.12
C LEU A 248 -3.61 -6.25 -5.79
N GLU A 249 -3.21 -7.48 -5.45
CA GLU A 249 -3.87 -8.69 -5.95
C GLU A 249 -5.36 -8.70 -5.57
N TYR A 250 -5.68 -8.48 -4.30
CA TYR A 250 -7.06 -8.38 -3.80
C TYR A 250 -7.84 -7.27 -4.52
N ALA A 251 -7.23 -6.09 -4.66
CA ALA A 251 -7.83 -4.96 -5.35
C ALA A 251 -8.12 -5.29 -6.82
N PHE A 252 -7.26 -6.06 -7.48
CA PHE A 252 -7.47 -6.49 -8.85
C PHE A 252 -8.57 -7.55 -8.98
N GLN A 253 -8.64 -8.49 -8.05
CA GLN A 253 -9.64 -9.57 -8.08
C GLN A 253 -11.05 -9.06 -7.75
N MET A 254 -11.16 -8.09 -6.84
CA MET A 254 -12.45 -7.54 -6.41
C MET A 254 -12.96 -6.42 -7.32
N ALA A 255 -12.10 -5.85 -8.17
CA ALA A 255 -12.52 -4.77 -9.06
C ALA A 255 -13.32 -5.28 -10.27
N PRO A 256 -14.49 -4.68 -10.56
CA PRO A 256 -15.18 -4.89 -11.83
C PRO A 256 -14.29 -4.54 -13.02
N LYS A 257 -14.45 -5.25 -14.14
CA LYS A 257 -13.62 -5.06 -15.36
C LYS A 257 -13.57 -3.59 -15.81
N ARG A 258 -14.70 -2.87 -15.73
CA ARG A 258 -14.82 -1.45 -16.12
C ARG A 258 -14.20 -0.49 -15.09
N MET A 259 -13.99 -0.91 -13.85
CA MET A 259 -13.58 -0.06 -12.71
C MET A 259 -12.19 -0.41 -12.15
N ARG A 260 -11.46 -1.34 -12.78
CA ARG A 260 -10.14 -1.83 -12.35
C ARG A 260 -9.15 -0.70 -12.06
N SER A 261 -9.05 0.28 -12.96
CA SER A 261 -8.16 1.44 -12.77
C SER A 261 -8.58 2.33 -11.59
N MET A 262 -9.88 2.49 -11.35
CA MET A 262 -10.38 3.31 -10.24
C MET A 262 -10.08 2.65 -8.88
N VAL A 263 -10.32 1.34 -8.75
CA VAL A 263 -10.03 0.60 -7.51
C VAL A 263 -8.53 0.63 -7.20
N MET A 264 -7.68 0.48 -8.22
CA MET A 264 -6.22 0.67 -8.09
C MET A 264 -5.85 2.08 -7.64
N ALA A 265 -6.49 3.10 -8.21
CA ALA A 265 -6.25 4.49 -7.83
C ALA A 265 -6.64 4.74 -6.37
N ILE A 266 -7.75 4.17 -5.88
CA ILE A 266 -8.15 4.24 -4.47
C ILE A 266 -7.10 3.56 -3.57
N PHE A 267 -6.57 2.40 -3.98
CA PHE A 267 -5.52 1.72 -3.24
C PHE A 267 -4.25 2.58 -3.12
N LEU A 268 -3.75 3.14 -4.23
CA LEU A 268 -2.59 4.02 -4.22
C LEU A 268 -2.84 5.33 -3.46
N PHE A 269 -4.06 5.85 -3.51
CA PHE A 269 -4.46 7.04 -2.75
C PHE A 269 -4.30 6.84 -1.23
N MET A 270 -4.39 5.61 -0.71
CA MET A 270 -4.13 5.33 0.70
C MET A 270 -2.68 5.63 1.11
N SER A 271 -1.73 5.54 0.19
CA SER A 271 -0.34 5.97 0.44
C SER A 271 -0.27 7.50 0.65
N ALA A 272 -1.01 8.28 -0.15
CA ALA A 272 -1.08 9.74 0.05
C ALA A 272 -1.71 10.11 1.41
N VAL A 273 -2.77 9.40 1.82
CA VAL A 273 -3.38 9.56 3.16
C VAL A 273 -2.37 9.23 4.25
N SER A 274 -1.58 8.17 4.08
CA SER A 274 -0.52 7.83 5.03
C SER A 274 0.54 8.91 5.15
N SER A 275 1.02 9.46 4.04
CA SER A 275 2.01 10.54 4.07
C SER A 275 1.47 11.79 4.77
N ALA A 276 0.19 12.12 4.57
CA ALA A 276 -0.45 13.22 5.29
C ALA A 276 -0.55 12.96 6.80
N ILE A 277 -0.87 11.73 7.22
CA ILE A 277 -0.84 11.33 8.63
C ILE A 277 0.61 11.38 9.17
N GLY A 278 1.58 10.95 8.36
CA GLY A 278 3.00 10.92 8.71
C GLY A 278 3.57 12.29 9.05
N GLU A 279 3.05 13.38 8.48
CA GLU A 279 3.48 14.74 8.83
C GLU A 279 3.22 15.06 10.31
N ALA A 280 2.17 14.50 10.92
CA ALA A 280 1.92 14.67 12.35
C ALA A 280 3.01 14.03 13.24
N PHE A 281 3.81 13.11 12.70
CA PHE A 281 4.91 12.44 13.39
C PHE A 281 6.26 13.13 13.17
N ASN A 282 6.31 14.21 12.37
CA ASN A 282 7.54 14.94 12.10
C ASN A 282 8.27 15.42 13.38
N PRO A 283 7.59 15.89 14.46
CA PRO A 283 8.26 16.22 15.72
C PRO A 283 8.96 15.04 16.40
N LEU A 284 8.51 13.80 16.14
CA LEU A 284 9.15 12.59 16.66
C LEU A 284 10.37 12.17 15.84
N ALA A 285 10.55 12.73 14.63
CA ALA A 285 11.70 12.46 13.77
C ALA A 285 12.99 13.14 14.28
N ALA A 286 12.88 14.08 15.22
CA ALA A 286 14.01 14.72 15.87
C ALA A 286 14.51 13.92 17.08
N ASP A 287 15.81 14.03 17.36
CA ASP A 287 16.38 13.56 18.62
C ASP A 287 15.76 14.30 19.81
N PRO A 288 15.45 13.63 20.94
CA PRO A 288 15.72 12.22 21.29
C PRO A 288 14.55 11.25 20.96
N HIS A 289 13.60 11.68 20.15
CA HIS A 289 12.29 11.03 20.01
C HIS A 289 12.22 9.94 18.93
N LEU A 290 13.32 9.66 18.22
CA LEU A 290 13.34 8.63 17.15
C LEU A 290 12.93 7.24 17.64
N ILE A 291 13.24 6.86 18.89
CA ILE A 291 12.76 5.59 19.47
C ILE A 291 11.23 5.59 19.51
N TRP A 292 10.62 6.70 19.96
CA TRP A 292 9.17 6.83 20.01
C TRP A 292 8.54 6.90 18.62
N ASN A 293 9.23 7.47 17.63
CA ASN A 293 8.80 7.44 16.24
C ASN A 293 8.63 5.98 15.76
N TYR A 294 9.66 5.16 15.90
CA TYR A 294 9.60 3.74 15.51
C TYR A 294 8.63 2.94 16.38
N ALA A 295 8.61 3.17 17.70
CA ALA A 295 7.71 2.47 18.61
C ALA A 295 6.23 2.79 18.32
N SER A 296 5.90 4.05 18.04
CA SER A 296 4.54 4.46 17.69
C SER A 296 4.11 3.85 16.35
N ALA A 297 4.97 3.86 15.34
CA ALA A 297 4.73 3.18 14.06
C ALA A 297 4.49 1.67 14.27
N ALA A 298 5.31 1.01 15.09
CA ALA A 298 5.16 -0.40 15.42
C ALA A 298 3.80 -0.72 16.07
N ILE A 299 3.42 0.07 17.08
CA ILE A 299 2.16 -0.08 17.81
C ILE A 299 0.98 0.16 16.87
N ILE A 300 1.03 1.22 16.06
CA ILE A 300 -0.04 1.56 15.12
C ILE A 300 -0.22 0.42 14.11
N SER A 301 0.86 -0.08 13.49
CA SER A 301 0.76 -1.19 12.53
C SER A 301 0.30 -2.48 13.19
N GLY A 302 0.79 -2.81 14.39
CA GLY A 302 0.39 -4.01 15.12
C GLY A 302 -1.10 -3.99 15.52
N VAL A 303 -1.54 -2.89 16.13
CA VAL A 303 -2.96 -2.69 16.50
C VAL A 303 -3.85 -2.64 15.27
N ALA A 304 -3.43 -1.95 14.20
CA ALA A 304 -4.16 -1.89 12.94
C ALA A 304 -4.29 -3.29 12.31
N GLY A 305 -3.24 -4.11 12.34
CA GLY A 305 -3.28 -5.49 11.87
C GLY A 305 -4.27 -6.33 12.67
N ILE A 306 -4.24 -6.25 14.00
CA ILE A 306 -5.20 -6.98 14.86
C ILE A 306 -6.63 -6.50 14.60
N ALA A 307 -6.87 -5.19 14.52
CA ALA A 307 -8.17 -4.63 14.21
C ALA A 307 -8.66 -5.04 12.82
N PHE A 308 -7.77 -5.04 11.82
CA PHE A 308 -8.04 -5.52 10.48
C PHE A 308 -8.51 -6.97 10.49
N TRP A 309 -7.79 -7.86 11.20
CA TRP A 309 -8.17 -9.26 11.31
C TRP A 309 -9.55 -9.42 11.99
N ILE A 310 -9.81 -8.70 13.08
CA ILE A 310 -11.11 -8.76 13.78
C ILE A 310 -12.26 -8.33 12.87
N CYS A 311 -12.06 -7.28 12.07
CA CYS A 311 -13.05 -6.75 11.14
C CYS A 311 -13.31 -7.67 9.94
N PHE A 312 -12.25 -8.24 9.35
CA PHE A 312 -12.34 -8.96 8.08
C PHE A 312 -12.29 -10.49 8.17
N ARG A 313 -12.07 -11.08 9.35
CA ARG A 313 -12.13 -12.55 9.53
C ARG A 313 -13.44 -13.19 9.07
N LYS A 314 -14.57 -12.47 9.21
CA LYS A 314 -15.87 -12.96 8.74
C LYS A 314 -15.94 -12.95 7.21
N LEU A 315 -15.44 -11.88 6.60
CA LEU A 315 -15.36 -11.74 5.15
C LEU A 315 -14.43 -12.80 4.55
N ASP A 316 -13.33 -13.11 5.24
CA ASP A 316 -12.40 -14.17 4.85
C ASP A 316 -13.06 -15.56 4.89
N ALA A 317 -13.80 -15.87 5.96
CA ALA A 317 -14.53 -17.13 6.07
C ALA A 317 -15.63 -17.27 4.98
N GLU A 318 -16.35 -16.19 4.68
CA GLU A 318 -17.34 -16.17 3.58
C GLU A 318 -16.67 -16.40 2.22
N GLN A 319 -15.50 -15.80 1.99
CA GLN A 319 -14.76 -15.97 0.74
C GLN A 319 -14.18 -17.39 0.59
N ASP A 320 -13.66 -17.96 1.67
CA ASP A 320 -13.18 -19.34 1.69
C ASP A 320 -14.33 -20.33 1.37
N GLN A 321 -15.52 -20.13 1.96
CA GLN A 321 -16.72 -20.92 1.64
C GLN A 321 -17.15 -20.80 0.17
N MET A 322 -17.19 -19.58 -0.39
CA MET A 322 -17.53 -19.39 -1.81
C MET A 322 -16.52 -20.07 -2.74
N ASN A 323 -15.24 -20.06 -2.37
CA ASN A 323 -14.19 -20.73 -3.14
C ASN A 323 -14.30 -22.27 -3.06
N GLU A 324 -14.82 -22.82 -1.96
CA GLU A 324 -15.10 -24.25 -1.80
C GLU A 324 -16.32 -24.71 -2.59
N ILE A 325 -17.39 -23.90 -2.62
CA ILE A 325 -18.61 -24.17 -3.41
C ILE A 325 -18.27 -24.32 -4.91
N GLY A 326 -17.34 -23.51 -5.43
CA GLY A 326 -16.88 -23.61 -6.82
C GLY A 326 -15.99 -24.82 -7.14
N LYS A 327 -15.53 -25.57 -6.13
CA LYS A 327 -14.75 -26.81 -6.29
C LYS A 327 -15.61 -28.08 -6.13
N GLY A 328 -16.89 -27.93 -5.77
CA GLY A 328 -17.83 -29.04 -5.67
C GLY A 328 -18.27 -29.55 -7.04
N LYS A 329 -17.83 -30.77 -7.38
CA LYS A 329 -18.26 -31.63 -8.51
C LYS A 329 -18.05 -31.10 -9.93
N ARG A 330 -16.88 -31.46 -10.48
CA ARG A 330 -16.67 -31.70 -11.91
C ARG A 330 -16.13 -33.12 -12.12
N GLU A 331 -16.77 -34.10 -11.46
CA GLU A 331 -16.39 -35.52 -11.48
C GLU A 331 -17.53 -36.46 -11.95
N GLU A 332 -18.64 -35.94 -12.50
CA GLU A 332 -19.78 -36.80 -12.91
C GLU A 332 -20.16 -36.74 -14.41
N ASP A 333 -19.38 -36.08 -15.28
CA ASP A 333 -19.66 -36.02 -16.74
C ASP A 333 -18.62 -36.76 -17.63
N GLU A 334 -17.75 -37.60 -17.06
CA GLU A 334 -16.81 -38.47 -17.81
C GLU A 334 -16.87 -39.95 -17.37
N MET A 335 -18.08 -40.53 -17.31
CA MET A 335 -18.26 -41.99 -17.33
C MET A 335 -19.25 -42.43 -18.40
#